data_AF-A0A3D5EN96-F1
#
_entry.id   AF-A0A3D5EN96-F1
#
_cell.length_a   1.000
_cell.length_b   1.000
_cell.length_c   1.000
_cell.angle_alpha   90.00
_cell.angle_beta   90.00
_cell.angle_gamma   90.00
#
_symmetry.space_group_name_H-M   'P 1'
#
loop_
_entity.id
_entity.type
_entity.pdbx_description
1 polymer ?
#
loop_
_entity_poly.entity_id
_entity_poly.type
_entity_poly.pdbx_seq_one_letter_code
_entity_poly.pdbx_strand_id
1 'polypeptide(L)'
;MKTGILSIGLLFISNLAFADCKVALEERLKDDLNLTYQQFDQTYDAGFRLLEKSGCHAEAAILIKRFISHNNSKESSLTWHLAQMEGLAGDYQQAVFHAKKVLDPHEDLTSSKMYWNDFVLGNIAFWNKDKEKLKKHIANIEKGQSFKPNQINLNYLNQLLKNFDLSYKQALSE
;
A
#
# COMPACT_ATOMS: atom_id res chain seq x y z
N MET A 1 -33.06 17.28 -44.75
CA MET A 1 -33.57 16.51 -43.59
C MET A 1 -33.21 15.04 -43.78
N LYS A 2 -32.49 14.45 -42.81
CA LYS A 2 -32.38 13.03 -42.42
C LYS A 2 -31.02 12.83 -41.73
N THR A 3 -30.99 13.14 -40.44
CA THR A 3 -31.00 12.19 -39.31
C THR A 3 -29.63 11.55 -39.12
N GLY A 4 -28.80 12.22 -38.31
CA GLY A 4 -27.59 11.65 -37.74
C GLY A 4 -27.94 10.58 -36.72
N ILE A 5 -27.23 9.46 -36.79
CA ILE A 5 -27.30 8.39 -35.80
C ILE A 5 -26.24 8.69 -34.75
N LEU A 6 -26.68 9.09 -33.56
CA LEU A 6 -25.83 9.23 -32.39
C LEU A 6 -25.62 7.83 -31.81
N SER A 7 -24.44 7.24 -32.03
CA SER A 7 -24.07 5.99 -31.37
C SER A 7 -23.68 6.29 -29.92
N ILE A 8 -24.60 6.01 -28.99
CA ILE A 8 -24.33 5.99 -27.54
C ILE A 8 -23.61 4.67 -27.24
N GLY A 9 -22.28 4.72 -27.18
CA GLY A 9 -21.45 3.62 -26.69
C GLY A 9 -21.58 3.50 -25.17
N LEU A 10 -22.31 2.48 -24.72
CA LEU A 10 -22.57 2.19 -23.31
C LEU A 10 -21.37 1.43 -22.71
N LEU A 11 -20.47 2.14 -22.02
CA LEU A 11 -19.34 1.54 -21.29
C LEU A 11 -19.82 0.92 -19.97
N PHE A 12 -20.23 -0.36 -20.00
CA PHE A 12 -20.47 -1.19 -18.81
C PHE A 12 -19.34 -2.19 -18.62
N ILE A 13 -18.21 -1.78 -18.04
CA ILE A 13 -17.10 -2.72 -17.74
C ILE A 13 -16.61 -2.70 -16.29
N SER A 14 -17.20 -1.88 -15.40
CA SER A 14 -16.70 -1.72 -14.03
C SER A 14 -17.35 -2.64 -12.99
N ASN A 15 -18.57 -3.16 -13.20
CA ASN A 15 -19.31 -3.84 -12.11
C ASN A 15 -18.85 -5.27 -11.82
N LEU A 16 -18.23 -5.98 -12.77
CA LEU A 16 -17.84 -7.38 -12.59
C LEU A 16 -16.61 -7.53 -11.67
N ALA A 17 -15.59 -6.69 -11.84
CA ALA A 17 -14.38 -6.74 -11.03
C ALA A 17 -14.64 -6.41 -9.54
N PHE A 18 -15.54 -5.45 -9.25
CA PHE A 18 -15.92 -5.12 -7.88
C PHE A 18 -16.75 -6.21 -7.20
N ALA A 19 -17.60 -6.93 -7.96
CA ALA A 19 -18.36 -8.05 -7.41
C ALA A 19 -17.42 -9.20 -7.02
N ASP A 20 -16.39 -9.44 -7.83
CA ASP A 20 -15.39 -10.49 -7.60
C ASP A 20 -14.54 -10.24 -6.34
N CYS A 21 -14.03 -9.01 -6.17
CA CYS A 21 -13.24 -8.67 -4.98
C CYS A 21 -14.00 -8.84 -3.66
N LYS A 22 -15.31 -8.51 -3.63
CA LYS A 22 -16.14 -8.70 -2.44
C LYS A 22 -16.36 -10.17 -2.12
N VAL A 23 -16.58 -11.01 -3.13
CA VAL A 23 -16.72 -12.46 -2.93
C VAL A 23 -15.40 -13.04 -2.42
N ALA A 24 -14.28 -12.68 -3.03
CA ALA A 24 -12.95 -13.10 -2.60
C ALA A 24 -12.67 -12.67 -1.14
N LEU A 25 -13.06 -11.46 -0.74
CA LEU A 25 -12.95 -11.00 0.65
C LEU A 25 -13.73 -11.89 1.62
N GLU A 26 -14.98 -12.20 1.32
CA GLU A 26 -15.84 -13.04 2.18
C GLU A 26 -15.27 -14.45 2.35
N GLU A 27 -14.62 -15.00 1.33
CA GLU A 27 -13.88 -16.27 1.44
C GLU A 27 -12.66 -16.12 2.35
N ARG A 28 -11.81 -15.11 2.10
CA ARG A 28 -10.61 -14.89 2.92
C ARG A 28 -10.94 -14.60 4.38
N LEU A 29 -12.04 -13.91 4.68
CA LEU A 29 -12.47 -13.66 6.07
C LEU A 29 -12.78 -14.95 6.84
N LYS A 30 -13.24 -16.01 6.17
CA LYS A 30 -13.49 -17.31 6.80
C LYS A 30 -12.20 -18.10 7.02
N ASP A 31 -11.32 -18.07 6.02
CA ASP A 31 -10.13 -18.91 5.98
C ASP A 31 -8.96 -18.31 6.78
N ASP A 32 -8.81 -16.98 6.74
CA ASP A 32 -7.53 -16.35 7.07
C ASP A 32 -7.48 -15.73 8.46
N LEU A 33 -8.63 -15.48 9.12
CA LEU A 33 -8.66 -14.81 10.43
C LEU A 33 -8.02 -15.65 11.55
N ASN A 34 -8.01 -16.97 11.42
CA ASN A 34 -7.41 -17.87 12.41
C ASN A 34 -5.98 -18.32 12.04
N LEU A 35 -5.39 -17.75 10.97
CA LEU A 35 -4.00 -17.99 10.63
C LEU A 35 -3.07 -17.35 11.67
N THR A 36 -1.87 -17.90 11.81
CA THR A 36 -0.80 -17.22 12.54
C THR A 36 -0.38 -15.95 11.79
N TYR A 37 0.23 -14.99 12.49
CA TYR A 37 0.85 -13.81 11.87
C TYR A 37 1.80 -14.18 10.72
N GLN A 38 2.63 -15.22 10.90
CA GLN A 38 3.56 -15.67 9.87
C GLN A 38 2.85 -16.14 8.60
N GLN A 39 1.77 -16.91 8.76
CA GLN A 39 0.97 -17.42 7.63
C GLN A 39 0.20 -16.29 6.94
N PHE A 40 -0.37 -15.37 7.72
CA PHE A 40 -1.19 -14.28 7.19
C PHE A 40 -0.37 -13.17 6.52
N ASP A 41 0.73 -12.73 7.16
CA ASP A 41 1.44 -11.50 6.80
C ASP A 41 2.83 -11.71 6.20
N GLN A 42 3.48 -12.83 6.45
CA GLN A 42 4.88 -13.06 6.04
C GLN A 42 5.02 -14.12 4.94
N THR A 43 3.91 -14.74 4.52
CA THR A 43 3.89 -15.75 3.47
C THR A 43 3.39 -15.14 2.15
N TYR A 44 4.13 -15.34 1.06
CA TYR A 44 3.89 -14.66 -0.22
C TYR A 44 2.57 -15.07 -0.91
N ASP A 45 2.16 -16.33 -0.77
CA ASP A 45 0.98 -16.92 -1.43
C ASP A 45 -0.15 -17.23 -0.42
N ALA A 46 -0.28 -16.43 0.64
CA ALA A 46 -1.30 -16.63 1.66
C ALA A 46 -1.81 -15.28 2.22
N GLY A 47 -2.91 -15.36 2.99
CA GLY A 47 -3.50 -14.21 3.66
C GLY A 47 -3.89 -13.09 2.69
N PHE A 48 -3.66 -11.84 3.12
CA PHE A 48 -4.05 -10.66 2.34
C PHE A 48 -3.39 -10.56 0.96
N ARG A 49 -2.24 -11.22 0.74
CA ARG A 49 -1.54 -11.18 -0.56
C ARG A 49 -2.33 -11.84 -1.68
N LEU A 50 -3.25 -12.76 -1.36
CA LEU A 50 -4.15 -13.35 -2.36
C LEU A 50 -5.09 -12.29 -2.96
N LEU A 51 -5.59 -11.37 -2.13
CA LEU A 51 -6.40 -10.24 -2.58
C LEU A 51 -5.55 -9.17 -3.27
N GLU A 52 -4.36 -8.86 -2.73
CA GLU A 52 -3.42 -7.92 -3.34
C GLU A 52 -3.06 -8.31 -4.78
N LYS A 53 -2.68 -9.57 -5.01
CA LYS A 53 -2.32 -10.09 -6.34
C LYS A 53 -3.45 -10.02 -7.35
N SER A 54 -4.69 -10.11 -6.88
CA SER A 54 -5.89 -9.98 -7.69
C SER A 54 -6.28 -8.51 -7.93
N GLY A 55 -5.50 -7.56 -7.41
CA GLY A 55 -5.77 -6.13 -7.52
C GLY A 55 -6.84 -5.60 -6.56
N CYS A 56 -7.34 -6.43 -5.65
CA CYS A 56 -8.39 -6.12 -4.66
C CYS A 56 -7.80 -5.45 -3.41
N HIS A 57 -7.10 -4.32 -3.60
CA HIS A 57 -6.35 -3.67 -2.52
C HIS A 57 -7.24 -3.12 -1.40
N ALA A 58 -8.43 -2.62 -1.72
CA ALA A 58 -9.37 -2.12 -0.71
C ALA A 58 -9.84 -3.26 0.20
N GLU A 59 -10.15 -4.41 -0.39
CA GLU A 59 -10.55 -5.62 0.32
C GLU A 59 -9.39 -6.22 1.11
N ALA A 60 -8.17 -6.23 0.56
CA ALA A 60 -6.97 -6.62 1.29
C ALA A 60 -6.78 -5.77 2.56
N ALA A 61 -6.99 -4.45 2.47
CA ALA A 61 -6.96 -3.55 3.62
C ALA A 61 -8.05 -3.89 4.66
N ILE A 62 -9.26 -4.24 4.22
CA ILE A 62 -10.34 -4.69 5.11
C ILE A 62 -9.93 -5.98 5.82
N LEU A 63 -9.40 -6.96 5.10
CA LEU A 63 -8.96 -8.24 5.67
C LEU A 63 -7.87 -8.03 6.73
N ILE A 64 -6.86 -7.21 6.45
CA ILE A 64 -5.79 -6.88 7.43
C ILE A 64 -6.39 -6.24 8.69
N LYS A 65 -7.30 -5.26 8.55
CA LYS A 65 -7.98 -4.64 9.70
C LYS A 65 -8.73 -5.68 10.54
N ARG A 66 -9.45 -6.60 9.90
CA ARG A 66 -10.19 -7.68 10.58
C ARG A 66 -9.23 -8.64 11.27
N PHE A 67 -8.13 -9.01 10.63
CA PHE A 67 -7.11 -9.87 11.22
C PHE A 67 -6.47 -9.24 12.47
N ILE A 68 -6.07 -7.96 12.40
CA ILE A 68 -5.49 -7.22 13.54
C ILE A 68 -6.48 -7.21 14.71
N SER A 69 -7.76 -6.89 14.44
CA SER A 69 -8.79 -6.82 15.48
C SER A 69 -9.11 -8.19 16.09
N HIS A 70 -9.21 -9.24 15.27
CA HIS A 70 -9.54 -10.59 15.71
C HIS A 70 -8.44 -11.20 16.57
N ASN A 71 -7.18 -11.01 16.17
CA ASN A 71 -6.01 -11.60 16.85
C ASN A 71 -5.35 -10.67 17.87
N ASN A 72 -5.90 -9.47 18.09
CA ASN A 72 -5.28 -8.43 18.93
C ASN A 72 -3.81 -8.12 18.57
N SER A 73 -3.46 -8.26 17.29
CA SER A 73 -2.09 -8.17 16.82
C SER A 73 -1.48 -6.80 17.08
N LYS A 74 -0.18 -6.78 17.43
CA LYS A 74 0.62 -5.57 17.69
C LYS A 74 1.77 -5.39 16.69
N GLU A 75 1.85 -6.27 15.69
CA GLU A 75 2.92 -6.25 14.70
C GLU A 75 2.84 -4.97 13.85
N SER A 76 3.91 -4.20 13.83
CA SER A 76 3.97 -2.93 13.09
C SER A 76 3.94 -3.16 11.58
N SER A 77 4.51 -4.27 11.10
CA SER A 77 4.46 -4.73 9.70
C SER A 77 3.04 -4.83 9.16
N LEU A 78 2.11 -5.41 9.93
CA LEU A 78 0.69 -5.51 9.56
C LEU A 78 0.07 -4.12 9.37
N THR A 79 0.38 -3.19 10.27
CA THR A 79 -0.12 -1.81 10.17
C THR A 79 0.51 -1.08 8.98
N TRP A 80 1.76 -1.40 8.64
CA TRP A 80 2.42 -0.87 7.45
C TRP A 80 1.81 -1.41 6.16
N HIS A 81 1.64 -2.73 6.03
CA HIS A 81 0.96 -3.35 4.88
C HIS A 81 -0.47 -2.83 4.73
N LEU A 82 -1.19 -2.60 5.84
CA LEU A 82 -2.49 -1.95 5.81
C LEU A 82 -2.42 -0.58 5.13
N ALA A 83 -1.49 0.28 5.55
CA ALA A 83 -1.31 1.60 4.93
C ALA A 83 -0.97 1.50 3.44
N GLN A 84 -0.14 0.54 3.04
CA GLN A 84 0.18 0.32 1.64
C GLN A 84 -1.04 -0.13 0.82
N MET A 85 -1.86 -1.03 1.35
CA MET A 85 -3.10 -1.48 0.68
C MET A 85 -4.11 -0.33 0.53
N GLU A 86 -4.27 0.49 1.57
CA GLU A 86 -5.10 1.71 1.52
C GLU A 86 -4.56 2.70 0.47
N GLY A 87 -3.24 2.88 0.42
CA GLY A 87 -2.58 3.69 -0.61
C GLY A 87 -2.81 3.16 -2.03
N LEU A 88 -2.68 1.85 -2.24
CA LEU A 88 -2.93 1.23 -3.54
C LEU A 88 -4.42 1.31 -3.96
N ALA A 89 -5.33 1.30 -2.99
CA ALA A 89 -6.75 1.53 -3.21
C ALA A 89 -7.12 3.01 -3.45
N GLY A 90 -6.19 3.93 -3.22
CA GLY A 90 -6.42 5.38 -3.35
C GLY A 90 -7.00 6.06 -2.10
N ASP A 91 -7.14 5.36 -0.98
CA ASP A 91 -7.56 5.92 0.30
C ASP A 91 -6.36 6.51 1.07
N TYR A 92 -5.85 7.63 0.55
CA TYR A 92 -4.65 8.28 1.10
C TYR A 92 -4.84 8.82 2.51
N GLN A 93 -6.07 9.21 2.88
CA GLN A 93 -6.34 9.68 4.23
C GLN A 93 -6.09 8.56 5.25
N GLN A 94 -6.63 7.36 4.99
CA GLN A 94 -6.42 6.22 5.87
C GLN A 94 -4.98 5.69 5.80
N ALA A 95 -4.39 5.65 4.60
CA ALA A 95 -2.99 5.25 4.43
C ALA A 95 -2.05 6.11 5.28
N VAL A 96 -2.21 7.44 5.24
CA VAL A 96 -1.43 8.37 6.07
C VAL A 96 -1.70 8.16 7.56
N PHE A 97 -2.95 7.93 7.96
CA PHE A 97 -3.30 7.68 9.35
C PHE A 97 -2.61 6.43 9.91
N HIS A 98 -2.62 5.31 9.17
CA HIS A 98 -1.97 4.07 9.62
C HIS A 98 -0.44 4.13 9.50
N ALA A 99 0.11 4.72 8.44
CA ALA A 99 1.55 4.86 8.27
C ALA A 99 2.21 5.67 9.38
N LYS A 100 1.54 6.71 9.90
CA LYS A 100 2.06 7.47 11.06
C LYS A 100 2.22 6.62 12.31
N LYS A 101 1.45 5.53 12.47
CA LYS A 101 1.51 4.65 13.64
C LYS A 101 2.70 3.69 13.62
N VAL A 102 3.35 3.51 12.47
CA VAL A 102 4.51 2.61 12.34
C VAL A 102 5.85 3.36 12.35
N LEU A 103 5.82 4.68 12.55
CA LEU A 103 7.04 5.45 12.79
C LEU A 103 7.68 4.99 14.10
N ASP A 104 8.99 4.80 14.07
CA ASP A 104 9.78 4.43 15.23
C ASP A 104 10.29 5.71 15.93
N PRO A 105 9.75 6.07 17.12
CA PRO A 105 10.19 7.25 17.86
C PRO A 105 11.61 7.13 18.41
N HIS A 106 12.20 5.93 18.37
CA HIS A 106 13.53 5.61 18.87
C HIS A 106 14.44 5.09 17.76
N GLU A 107 14.14 5.42 16.50
CA GLU A 107 14.96 5.01 15.35
C GLU A 107 16.43 5.37 15.58
N ASP A 108 17.25 4.33 15.63
CA ASP A 108 18.68 4.44 15.87
C ASP A 108 19.45 3.84 14.70
N LEU A 109 20.08 4.73 13.94
CA LEU A 109 20.86 4.37 12.75
C LEU A 109 22.17 3.64 13.06
N THR A 110 22.57 3.57 14.34
CA THR A 110 23.78 2.87 14.78
C THR A 110 23.54 1.37 14.95
N SER A 111 22.40 0.97 15.51
CA SER A 111 21.98 -0.43 15.69
C SER A 111 21.31 -1.01 14.45
N SER A 112 20.52 -0.22 13.72
CA SER A 112 19.95 -0.58 12.42
C SER A 112 20.35 0.45 11.38
N LYS A 113 21.04 0.05 10.31
CA LYS A 113 21.41 0.99 9.25
C LYS A 113 20.22 1.47 8.40
N MET A 114 19.00 1.01 8.70
CA MET A 114 17.81 1.29 7.91
C MET A 114 17.22 2.67 8.24
N TYR A 115 16.98 3.47 7.20
CA TYR A 115 16.25 4.74 7.30
C TYR A 115 14.75 4.47 7.18
N TRP A 116 14.19 3.78 8.17
CA TRP A 116 12.80 3.34 8.19
C TRP A 116 11.82 4.51 8.21
N ASN A 117 12.03 5.48 9.09
CA ASN A 117 11.12 6.62 9.22
C ASN A 117 11.12 7.47 7.95
N ASP A 118 12.29 7.72 7.35
CA ASP A 118 12.35 8.44 6.08
C ASP A 118 11.63 7.68 4.95
N PHE A 119 11.70 6.35 4.94
CA PHE A 119 10.94 5.55 3.96
C PHE A 119 9.42 5.70 4.15
N VAL A 120 8.93 5.59 5.38
CA VAL A 120 7.51 5.76 5.72
C VAL A 120 7.05 7.20 5.43
N LEU A 121 7.83 8.19 5.84
CA LEU A 121 7.51 9.60 5.63
C LEU A 121 7.57 10.01 4.15
N GLY A 122 8.43 9.38 3.35
CA GLY A 122 8.44 9.53 1.89
C GLY A 122 7.11 9.08 1.26
N ASN A 123 6.58 7.93 1.66
CA ASN A 123 5.25 7.47 1.22
C ASN A 123 4.14 8.44 1.65
N ILE A 124 4.17 8.88 2.92
CA ILE A 124 3.23 9.89 3.44
C ILE A 124 3.31 11.19 2.64
N ALA A 125 4.51 11.62 2.25
CA ALA A 125 4.69 12.83 1.43
C ALA A 125 4.06 12.66 0.04
N PHE A 126 4.23 11.49 -0.61
CA PHE A 126 3.56 11.19 -1.88
C PHE A 126 2.03 11.22 -1.74
N TRP A 127 1.46 10.54 -0.74
CA TRP A 127 0.01 10.49 -0.51
C TRP A 127 -0.58 11.86 -0.19
N ASN A 128 0.17 12.74 0.50
CA ASN A 128 -0.23 14.12 0.75
C ASN A 128 0.07 15.09 -0.41
N LYS A 129 0.59 14.59 -1.55
CA LYS A 129 1.02 15.40 -2.69
C LYS A 129 2.02 16.51 -2.31
N ASP A 130 2.96 16.19 -1.41
CA ASP A 130 4.06 17.05 -0.98
C ASP A 130 5.40 16.61 -1.62
N LYS A 131 5.69 17.16 -2.82
CA LYS A 131 6.87 16.77 -3.61
C LYS A 131 8.18 17.11 -2.92
N GLU A 132 8.22 18.23 -2.21
CA GLU A 132 9.45 18.71 -1.57
C GLU A 132 9.78 17.86 -0.32
N LYS A 133 8.78 17.46 0.47
CA LYS A 133 9.02 16.48 1.53
C LYS A 133 9.44 15.12 0.98
N LEU A 134 8.86 14.66 -0.12
CA LEU A 134 9.28 13.39 -0.74
C LEU A 134 10.76 13.44 -1.15
N LYS A 135 11.19 14.50 -1.84
CA LYS A 135 12.62 14.71 -2.18
C LYS A 135 13.52 14.76 -0.95
N LYS A 136 13.08 15.44 0.12
CA LYS A 136 13.83 15.52 1.37
C LYS A 136 14.08 14.14 1.98
N HIS A 137 13.05 13.30 2.04
CA HIS A 137 13.17 11.96 2.61
C HIS A 137 14.02 11.04 1.72
N ILE A 138 13.90 11.14 0.39
CA ILE A 138 14.79 10.48 -0.57
C ILE A 138 16.26 10.84 -0.28
N ALA A 139 16.58 12.13 -0.19
CA ALA A 139 17.94 12.60 0.09
C ALA A 139 18.50 12.14 1.45
N ASN A 140 17.63 11.85 2.43
CA ASN A 140 18.05 11.26 3.69
C ASN A 140 18.44 9.78 3.53
N ILE A 141 17.60 8.98 2.87
CA ILE A 141 17.86 7.54 2.64
C ILE A 141 19.14 7.35 1.80
N GLU A 142 19.42 8.25 0.84
CA GLU A 142 20.65 8.23 0.03
C GLU A 142 21.93 8.21 0.87
N LYS A 143 21.95 8.84 2.04
CA LYS A 143 23.09 8.82 2.99
C LYS A 143 23.41 7.40 3.47
N GLY A 144 22.41 6.52 3.49
CA GLY A 144 22.50 5.12 3.91
C GLY A 144 22.51 4.10 2.78
N GLN A 145 22.70 4.51 1.51
CA GLN A 145 22.51 3.64 0.34
C GLN A 145 23.44 2.42 0.27
N SER A 146 24.53 2.40 1.04
CA SER A 146 25.43 1.23 1.16
C SER A 146 24.74 0.04 1.84
N PHE A 147 23.65 0.26 2.56
CA PHE A 147 22.82 -0.79 3.13
C PHE A 147 21.71 -1.20 2.14
N LYS A 148 21.67 -2.48 1.76
CA LYS A 148 20.80 -2.98 0.68
C LYS A 148 19.31 -2.64 0.86
N PRO A 149 18.70 -2.75 2.05
CA PRO A 149 17.32 -2.30 2.26
C PRO A 149 17.08 -0.83 1.92
N ASN A 150 18.02 0.07 2.26
CA ASN A 150 17.90 1.48 1.91
C ASN A 150 17.96 1.68 0.39
N GLN A 151 18.79 0.92 -0.32
CA GLN A 151 18.82 0.97 -1.79
C GLN A 151 17.47 0.58 -2.41
N ILE A 152 16.81 -0.46 -1.87
CA ILE A 152 15.48 -0.88 -2.33
C ILE A 152 14.44 0.21 -2.07
N ASN A 153 14.42 0.75 -0.85
CA ASN A 153 13.51 1.84 -0.45
C ASN A 153 13.75 3.11 -1.26
N LEU A 154 15.01 3.43 -1.56
CA LEU A 154 15.39 4.57 -2.38
C LEU A 154 14.85 4.43 -3.81
N ASN A 155 15.05 3.27 -4.44
CA ASN A 155 14.50 3.00 -5.78
C ASN A 155 12.98 3.13 -5.80
N TYR A 156 12.33 2.61 -4.76
CA TYR A 156 10.88 2.69 -4.60
C TYR A 156 10.39 4.15 -4.52
N LEU A 157 10.98 4.98 -3.65
CA LEU A 157 10.58 6.38 -3.53
C LEU A 157 10.95 7.21 -4.77
N ASN A 158 12.05 6.89 -5.44
CA ASN A 158 12.42 7.55 -6.69
C ASN A 158 11.43 7.25 -7.82
N GLN A 159 10.91 6.02 -7.88
CA GLN A 159 9.82 5.67 -8.79
C GLN A 159 8.56 6.51 -8.53
N LEU A 160 8.19 6.68 -7.26
CA LEU A 160 7.09 7.57 -6.87
C LEU A 160 7.36 9.02 -7.25
N LEU A 161 8.58 9.53 -7.05
CA LEU A 161 8.96 10.89 -7.40
C LEU A 161 8.92 11.13 -8.92
N LYS A 162 9.39 10.16 -9.71
CA LYS A 162 9.36 10.20 -11.18
C LYS A 162 7.91 10.33 -11.69
N ASN A 163 6.98 9.60 -11.07
CA ASN A 163 5.57 9.56 -11.47
C ASN A 163 4.65 10.28 -10.47
N PHE A 164 5.14 11.38 -9.89
CA PHE A 164 4.51 12.05 -8.74
C PHE A 164 3.04 12.44 -8.95
N ASP A 165 2.71 12.81 -10.19
CA ASP A 165 1.38 13.31 -10.54
C ASP A 165 0.37 12.17 -10.78
N LEU A 166 0.82 10.91 -10.85
CA LEU A 166 -0.05 9.74 -10.97
C LEU A 166 -0.66 9.32 -9.63
N SER A 167 -1.63 8.40 -9.66
CA SER A 167 -2.03 7.68 -8.45
C SER A 167 -0.88 6.80 -7.95
N TYR A 168 -0.87 6.48 -6.66
CA TYR A 168 0.12 5.58 -6.05
C TYR A 168 0.27 4.25 -6.78
N LYS A 169 -0.86 3.60 -7.12
CA LYS A 169 -0.87 2.36 -7.89
C LYS A 169 -0.23 2.51 -9.27
N GLN A 170 -0.59 3.56 -10.01
CA GLN A 170 0.01 3.85 -11.32
C GLN A 170 1.50 4.16 -11.20
N ALA A 171 1.89 5.03 -10.26
CA ALA A 171 3.27 5.44 -10.06
C ALA A 171 4.21 4.25 -9.85
N LEU A 172 3.74 3.19 -9.17
CA LEU A 172 4.49 1.96 -8.88
C LEU A 172 4.46 0.92 -10.02
N SER A 173 3.65 1.11 -11.05
CA SER A 173 3.48 0.14 -12.15
C SER A 173 4.17 0.56 -13.46
N GLU A 174 4.70 1.78 -13.51
CA GLU A 174 5.49 2.35 -14.64
C GLU A 174 6.97 1.97 -14.59
#